data_AF-W7I6Q3-F1
#
_entry.id   AF-W7I6Q3-F1
#
_cell.length_a   1.000
_cell.length_b   1.000
_cell.length_c   1.000
_cell.angle_alpha   90.00
_cell.angle_beta   90.00
_cell.angle_gamma   90.00
#
_symmetry.space_group_name_H-M   'P 1'
#
loop_
_entity.id
_entity.type
_entity.pdbx_description
1 polymer ?
#
loop_
_entity_poly.entity_id
_entity_poly.type
_entity_poly.pdbx_seq_one_letter_code
_entity_poly.pdbx_strand_id
1 'polypeptide(L)'
;MVRVKQRYILFNILYPSAPASSLQSMVFCRPSPTNLTRTSLAAAIRASLSHNFGDWGIGQAGSFAVKYFSPATSTGILRITRDNYRLLWATLTFMRELSGQPVVIKVARVSGTIRKAEVEAVKLAEETIRRVRREERAGSGGAAVAALFAGATSKAKAEMGQNAGDSDGEIVVEMDIVDSDGDPE
;
A
#
# COMPACT_ATOMS: atom_id res chain seq x y z
N MET A 1 0.65 7.29 38.41
CA MET A 1 -0.05 7.69 37.18
C MET A 1 0.28 6.69 36.07
N VAL A 2 -0.72 6.00 35.50
CA VAL A 2 -0.52 4.86 34.55
C VAL A 2 -0.87 5.30 33.13
N ARG A 3 -0.03 4.93 32.15
CA ARG A 3 -0.23 5.23 30.72
C ARG A 3 -0.58 3.97 29.93
N VAL A 4 -1.49 4.09 28.97
CA VAL A 4 -1.82 3.00 28.04
C VAL A 4 -0.67 2.80 27.05
N LYS A 5 -0.14 1.57 26.97
CA LYS A 5 0.95 1.23 26.03
C LYS A 5 0.36 0.82 24.68
N GLN A 6 0.84 1.45 23.61
CA GLN A 6 0.40 1.18 22.24
C GLN A 6 1.47 0.40 21.45
N ARG A 7 1.02 -0.23 20.35
CA ARG A 7 1.83 -0.91 19.36
C ARG A 7 1.43 -0.42 17.97
N TYR A 8 2.44 -0.31 17.10
CA TYR A 8 2.31 0.10 15.72
C TYR A 8 2.67 -1.06 14.81
N ILE A 9 1.78 -1.44 13.92
CA ILE A 9 1.99 -2.53 12.97
C ILE A 9 2.20 -1.91 11.59
N LEU A 10 3.38 -2.16 11.01
CA LEU A 10 3.68 -1.84 9.63
C LEU A 10 3.29 -3.04 8.76
N PHE A 11 2.42 -2.80 7.78
CA PHE A 11 1.94 -3.83 6.86
C PHE A 11 2.06 -3.36 5.41
N ASN A 12 2.16 -4.33 4.51
CA ASN A 12 2.21 -4.17 3.07
C ASN A 12 1.12 -5.05 2.45
N ILE A 13 0.38 -4.49 1.50
CA ILE A 13 -0.67 -5.16 0.76
C ILE A 13 -0.10 -5.61 -0.59
N LEU A 14 -0.08 -6.92 -0.81
CA LEU A 14 0.37 -7.54 -2.04
C LEU A 14 -0.84 -7.95 -2.89
N TYR A 15 -0.79 -7.63 -4.19
CA TYR A 15 -1.82 -7.99 -5.15
C TYR A 15 -1.29 -9.12 -6.04
N PRO A 16 -1.63 -10.39 -5.79
CA PRO A 16 -1.32 -11.45 -6.73
C PRO A 16 -2.17 -11.28 -7.99
N SER A 17 -1.55 -10.79 -9.07
CA SER A 17 -2.10 -10.93 -10.41
C SER A 17 -1.80 -12.33 -10.95
N ALA A 18 -2.71 -12.90 -11.74
CA ALA A 18 -2.49 -14.16 -12.46
C ALA A 18 -1.17 -14.12 -13.26
N PRO A 19 -0.45 -15.25 -13.41
CA PRO A 19 0.95 -15.27 -13.82
C PRO A 19 1.12 -14.90 -15.30
N ALA A 20 1.29 -13.61 -15.59
CA ALA A 20 1.93 -13.17 -16.81
C ALA A 20 3.43 -13.08 -16.52
N SER A 21 4.21 -13.87 -17.25
CA SER A 21 5.66 -14.03 -17.12
C SER A 21 6.41 -12.70 -16.96
N SER A 22 7.43 -12.74 -16.08
CA SER A 22 8.53 -11.79 -15.87
C SER A 22 8.45 -10.88 -14.61
N LEU A 23 9.48 -11.04 -13.76
CA LEU A 23 9.79 -10.39 -12.47
C LEU A 23 8.91 -10.70 -11.25
N GLN A 24 9.33 -11.69 -10.46
CA GLN A 24 8.63 -12.11 -9.23
C GLN A 24 8.53 -11.03 -8.15
N SER A 25 9.44 -10.04 -8.07
CA SER A 25 9.43 -9.08 -6.96
C SER A 25 8.46 -7.91 -7.18
N MET A 26 8.28 -7.47 -8.42
CA MET A 26 7.47 -6.30 -8.77
C MET A 26 6.04 -6.63 -9.16
N VAL A 27 5.77 -7.86 -9.60
CA VAL A 27 4.41 -8.31 -9.95
C VAL A 27 3.45 -8.21 -8.75
N PHE A 28 3.95 -8.36 -7.52
CA PHE A 28 3.13 -8.33 -6.31
C PHE A 28 2.93 -6.93 -5.71
N CYS A 29 3.80 -5.97 -6.04
CA CYS A 29 3.80 -4.61 -5.48
C CYS A 29 3.06 -3.62 -6.40
N ARG A 30 1.84 -3.97 -6.81
CA ARG A 30 0.98 -3.10 -7.63
C ARG A 30 0.37 -1.98 -6.77
N PRO A 31 0.22 -0.75 -7.29
CA PRO A 31 -0.55 0.29 -6.62
C PRO A 31 -2.00 -0.17 -6.42
N SER A 32 -2.53 0.09 -5.23
CA SER A 32 -3.91 -0.19 -4.90
C SER A 32 -4.87 0.74 -5.67
N PRO A 33 -6.11 0.30 -5.96
CA PRO A 33 -7.10 1.14 -6.60
C PRO A 33 -7.43 2.36 -5.71
N THR A 34 -7.73 3.50 -6.35
CA THR A 34 -8.05 4.78 -5.69
C THR A 34 -9.26 4.71 -4.75
N ASN A 35 -10.12 3.69 -4.90
CA ASN A 35 -11.24 3.41 -4.00
C ASN A 35 -10.80 3.04 -2.57
N LEU A 36 -9.57 2.55 -2.40
CA LEU A 36 -9.06 2.07 -1.13
C LEU A 36 -8.59 3.24 -0.27
N THR A 37 -9.48 3.70 0.60
CA THR A 37 -9.26 4.80 1.54
C THR A 37 -8.95 4.24 2.94
N ARG A 38 -8.30 5.04 3.81
CA ARG A 38 -8.06 4.69 5.23
C ARG A 38 -9.33 4.18 5.95
N THR A 39 -10.47 4.79 5.67
CA THR A 39 -11.76 4.43 6.28
C THR A 39 -12.28 3.09 5.77
N SER A 40 -12.25 2.86 4.45
CA SER A 40 -12.69 1.58 3.88
C SER A 40 -11.79 0.42 4.30
N LEU A 41 -10.48 0.65 4.38
CA LEU A 41 -9.53 -0.32 4.92
C LEU A 41 -9.83 -0.64 6.40
N ALA A 42 -10.10 0.38 7.23
CA ALA A 42 -10.48 0.14 8.62
C ALA A 42 -11.80 -0.63 8.76
N ALA A 43 -12.78 -0.36 7.91
CA ALA A 43 -14.04 -1.09 7.88
C ALA A 43 -13.84 -2.56 7.46
N ALA A 44 -13.04 -2.79 6.41
CA ALA A 44 -12.73 -4.13 5.92
C ALA A 44 -11.97 -4.99 6.95
N ILE A 45 -11.01 -4.38 7.67
CA ILE A 45 -10.32 -5.06 8.78
C ILE A 45 -11.29 -5.39 9.92
N ARG A 46 -12.24 -4.50 10.26
CA ARG A 46 -13.26 -4.77 11.29
C ARG A 46 -14.20 -5.91 10.88
N ALA A 47 -14.64 -5.93 9.62
CA ALA A 47 -15.46 -7.01 9.09
C ALA A 47 -14.71 -8.36 9.11
N SER A 48 -13.42 -8.35 8.78
CA SER A 48 -12.57 -9.54 8.87
C SER A 48 -12.37 -9.97 10.33
N LEU A 49 -12.25 -9.01 11.26
CA LEU A 49 -12.08 -9.28 12.69
C LEU A 49 -13.34 -9.94 13.27
N SER A 50 -14.54 -9.44 12.95
CA SER A 50 -15.79 -10.05 13.38
C SER A 50 -16.02 -11.42 12.73
N HIS A 51 -15.65 -11.58 11.45
CA HIS A 51 -15.80 -12.86 10.77
C HIS A 51 -14.90 -13.96 11.38
N ASN A 52 -13.65 -13.65 11.71
CA ASN A 52 -12.69 -14.64 12.22
C ASN A 52 -12.79 -14.88 13.73
N PHE A 53 -13.10 -13.85 14.52
CA PHE A 53 -13.03 -13.89 15.99
C PHE A 53 -14.35 -13.54 16.69
N GLY A 54 -15.42 -13.28 15.93
CA GLY A 54 -16.73 -12.93 16.46
C GLY A 54 -16.76 -11.60 17.22
N ASP A 55 -17.78 -11.46 18.06
CA ASP A 55 -18.03 -10.26 18.85
C ASP A 55 -16.97 -10.04 19.94
N TRP A 56 -16.36 -11.13 20.44
CA TRP A 56 -15.25 -11.02 21.36
C TRP A 56 -14.03 -10.35 20.71
N GLY A 57 -13.72 -10.72 19.47
CA GLY A 57 -12.61 -10.14 18.73
C GLY A 57 -12.81 -8.66 18.43
N ILE A 58 -14.02 -8.27 18.02
CA ILE A 58 -14.35 -6.87 17.76
C ILE A 58 -14.31 -6.04 19.05
N GLY A 59 -14.78 -6.58 20.19
CA GLY A 59 -14.74 -5.89 21.47
C GLY A 59 -13.30 -5.62 21.94
N GLN A 60 -12.40 -6.58 21.76
CA GLN A 60 -11.01 -6.46 22.22
C GLN A 60 -10.13 -5.64 21.27
N ALA A 61 -10.14 -5.96 19.98
CA ALA A 61 -9.24 -5.34 19.00
C ALA A 61 -9.90 -4.22 18.17
N GLY A 62 -11.21 -3.98 18.27
CA GLY A 62 -11.93 -3.00 17.44
C GLY A 62 -11.49 -1.55 17.61
N SER A 63 -10.84 -1.22 18.73
CA SER A 63 -10.25 0.10 19.01
C SER A 63 -8.89 0.35 18.32
N PHE A 64 -8.66 -0.24 17.14
CA PHE A 64 -7.49 0.09 16.33
C PHE A 64 -7.73 1.35 15.47
N ALA A 65 -6.66 2.02 15.08
CA ALA A 65 -6.72 3.17 14.17
C ALA A 65 -5.66 3.05 13.06
N VAL A 66 -6.07 3.28 11.82
CA VAL A 66 -5.16 3.40 10.67
C VAL A 66 -4.54 4.80 10.71
N LYS A 67 -3.24 4.88 10.98
CA LYS A 67 -2.53 6.17 11.08
C LYS A 67 -2.05 6.64 9.73
N TYR A 68 -1.54 5.71 8.92
CA TYR A 68 -1.00 5.99 7.61
C TYR A 68 -1.42 4.87 6.66
N PHE A 69 -1.76 5.26 5.44
CA PHE A 69 -1.94 4.35 4.33
C PHE A 69 -1.60 5.12 3.05
N SER A 70 -0.73 4.56 2.23
CA SER A 70 -0.41 5.09 0.91
C SER A 70 -0.91 4.12 -0.16
N PRO A 71 -1.86 4.54 -1.02
CA PRO A 71 -2.34 3.68 -2.08
C PRO A 71 -1.31 3.43 -3.19
N ALA A 72 -0.34 4.33 -3.35
CA ALA A 72 0.72 4.20 -4.35
C ALA A 72 1.69 3.05 -4.04
N THR A 73 2.06 2.90 -2.76
CA THR A 73 2.99 1.85 -2.30
C THR A 73 2.25 0.68 -1.67
N SER A 74 0.93 0.77 -1.49
CA SER A 74 0.10 -0.25 -0.85
C SER A 74 0.59 -0.62 0.57
N THR A 75 1.22 0.33 1.27
CA THR A 75 1.73 0.16 2.64
C THR A 75 0.97 1.01 3.64
N GLY A 76 0.91 0.56 4.89
CA GLY A 76 0.22 1.28 5.95
C GLY A 76 0.74 1.00 7.35
N ILE A 77 0.36 1.88 8.28
CA ILE A 77 0.68 1.79 9.70
C ILE A 77 -0.62 1.78 10.50
N LEU A 78 -0.81 0.71 11.29
CA LEU A 78 -1.92 0.56 12.23
C LEU A 78 -1.45 0.84 13.65
N ARG A 79 -2.33 1.44 14.45
CA ARG A 79 -2.15 1.63 15.89
C ARG A 79 -3.14 0.75 16.64
N ILE A 80 -2.65 0.00 17.63
CA ILE A 80 -3.46 -0.82 18.53
C ILE A 80 -2.89 -0.81 19.96
N THR A 81 -3.66 -1.29 20.93
CA THR A 81 -3.19 -1.56 22.30
C THR A 81 -2.12 -2.65 22.31
N ARG A 82 -1.24 -2.61 23.32
CA ARG A 82 -0.16 -3.60 23.46
C ARG A 82 -0.66 -5.02 23.64
N ASP A 83 -1.81 -5.22 24.25
CA ASP A 83 -2.23 -6.58 24.62
C ASP A 83 -2.92 -7.28 23.44
N ASN A 84 -3.57 -6.52 22.55
CA ASN A 84 -4.41 -7.06 21.47
C ASN A 84 -3.74 -7.03 20.08
N TYR A 85 -2.47 -6.64 19.98
CA TYR A 85 -1.77 -6.55 18.68
C TYR A 85 -1.67 -7.88 17.92
N ARG A 86 -1.59 -9.01 18.66
CA ARG A 86 -1.53 -10.35 18.06
C ARG A 86 -2.84 -10.71 17.35
N LEU A 87 -3.97 -10.31 17.92
CA LEU A 87 -5.29 -10.54 17.36
C LEU A 87 -5.45 -9.79 16.04
N LEU A 88 -5.02 -8.52 16.01
CA LEU A 88 -5.04 -7.74 14.77
C LEU A 88 -4.05 -8.29 13.73
N TRP A 89 -2.86 -8.74 14.15
CA TRP A 89 -1.93 -9.41 13.24
C TRP A 89 -2.56 -10.66 12.61
N ALA A 90 -3.15 -11.55 13.40
CA ALA A 90 -3.83 -12.74 12.89
C ALA A 90 -4.97 -12.38 11.91
N THR A 91 -5.73 -11.33 12.22
CA THR A 91 -6.79 -10.84 11.33
C THR A 91 -6.23 -10.40 9.97
N LEU A 92 -5.13 -9.64 9.95
CA LEU A 92 -4.48 -9.21 8.71
C LEU A 92 -4.02 -10.41 7.87
N THR A 93 -3.51 -11.47 8.50
CA THR A 93 -3.07 -12.66 7.76
C THR A 93 -4.21 -13.49 7.18
N PHE A 94 -5.41 -13.42 7.75
CA PHE A 94 -6.58 -14.13 7.23
C PHE A 94 -7.32 -13.38 6.13
N MET A 95 -7.04 -12.09 5.97
CA MET A 95 -7.67 -11.25 4.97
C MET A 95 -7.15 -11.61 3.58
N ARG A 96 -8.03 -12.15 2.74
CA ARG A 96 -7.73 -12.65 1.39
C ARG A 96 -8.31 -11.80 0.26
N GLU A 97 -9.23 -10.91 0.58
CA GLU A 97 -9.89 -10.04 -0.39
C GLU A 97 -9.99 -8.61 0.15
N LEU A 98 -9.85 -7.65 -0.75
CA LEU A 98 -10.02 -6.24 -0.45
C LEU A 98 -10.60 -5.53 -1.67
N SER A 99 -11.73 -4.86 -1.49
CA SER A 99 -12.46 -4.17 -2.57
C SER A 99 -12.69 -5.04 -3.82
N GLY A 100 -13.02 -6.33 -3.64
CA GLY A 100 -13.29 -7.26 -4.73
C GLY A 100 -12.06 -7.80 -5.46
N GLN A 101 -10.84 -7.52 -4.97
CA GLN A 101 -9.60 -8.08 -5.51
C GLN A 101 -8.96 -9.06 -4.53
N PRO A 102 -8.38 -10.17 -5.02
CA PRO A 102 -7.61 -11.08 -4.18
C PRO A 102 -6.33 -10.38 -3.73
N VAL A 103 -6.05 -10.44 -2.44
CA VAL A 103 -5.00 -9.68 -1.79
C VAL A 103 -4.34 -10.52 -0.70
N VAL A 104 -3.04 -10.32 -0.52
CA VAL A 104 -2.29 -10.89 0.60
C VAL A 104 -1.70 -9.75 1.43
N ILE A 105 -2.09 -9.65 2.69
CA ILE A 105 -1.51 -8.65 3.60
C ILE A 105 -0.31 -9.26 4.33
N LYS A 106 0.86 -8.68 4.09
CA LYS A 106 2.10 -9.02 4.77
C LYS A 106 2.38 -8.03 5.90
N VAL A 107 2.47 -8.53 7.13
CA VAL A 107 2.97 -7.74 8.26
C VAL A 107 4.49 -7.73 8.23
N ALA A 108 5.10 -6.55 8.10
CA ALA A 108 6.55 -6.40 8.02
C ALA A 108 7.17 -6.30 9.42
N ARG A 109 6.66 -5.37 10.26
CA ARG A 109 7.22 -5.09 11.59
C ARG A 109 6.17 -4.63 12.58
N VAL A 110 6.46 -4.87 13.86
CA VAL A 110 5.70 -4.33 14.99
C VAL A 110 6.62 -3.47 15.86
N SER A 111 6.23 -2.23 16.08
CA SER A 111 7.00 -1.22 16.80
C SER A 111 6.24 -0.68 18.00
N GLY A 112 6.98 -0.16 19.00
CA GLY A 112 6.38 0.50 20.16
C GLY A 112 6.03 1.97 19.92
N THR A 113 6.76 2.65 19.05
CA THR A 113 6.57 4.06 18.70
C THR A 113 6.38 4.22 17.19
N ILE A 114 5.64 5.25 16.79
CA ILE A 114 5.40 5.55 15.37
C ILE A 114 6.71 5.89 14.63
N ARG A 115 7.60 6.66 15.26
CA ARG A 115 8.92 7.02 14.69
C ARG A 115 9.77 5.80 14.33
N LYS A 116 9.71 4.72 15.13
CA LYS A 116 10.39 3.46 14.79
C LYS A 116 9.71 2.73 13.63
N ALA A 117 8.38 2.78 13.54
CA ALA A 117 7.65 2.20 12.41
C ALA A 117 7.95 2.95 11.10
N GLU A 118 8.06 4.28 11.15
CA GLU A 118 8.42 5.13 10.01
C GLU A 118 9.84 4.85 9.51
N VAL A 119 10.82 4.79 10.41
CA VAL A 119 12.21 4.44 10.04
C VAL A 119 12.27 3.07 9.38
N GLU A 120 11.54 2.08 9.91
CA GLU A 120 11.51 0.74 9.30
C GLU A 120 10.74 0.73 7.96
N ALA A 121 9.72 1.58 7.78
CA ALA A 121 9.03 1.73 6.50
C ALA A 121 9.95 2.31 5.42
N VAL A 122 10.78 3.29 5.77
CA VAL A 122 11.79 3.85 4.87
C VAL A 122 12.83 2.79 4.50
N LYS A 123 13.38 2.05 5.48
CA LYS A 123 14.32 0.95 5.21
C LYS A 123 13.73 -0.11 4.28
N LEU A 124 12.47 -0.50 4.51
CA LEU A 124 11.78 -1.46 3.66
C LEU A 124 11.63 -0.95 2.21
N ALA A 125 11.31 0.34 2.04
CA ALA A 125 11.23 0.96 0.72
C ALA A 125 12.61 0.98 0.02
N GLU A 126 13.67 1.38 0.73
CA GLU A 126 15.04 1.37 0.21
C GLU A 126 15.51 -0.05 -0.18
N GLU A 127 15.19 -1.06 0.63
CA GLU A 127 15.48 -2.46 0.33
C GLU A 127 14.73 -2.94 -0.91
N THR A 128 13.47 -2.53 -1.07
CA THR A 128 12.66 -2.85 -2.25
C THR A 128 13.28 -2.21 -3.50
N ILE A 129 13.62 -0.93 -3.45
CA ILE A 129 14.29 -0.22 -4.56
C ILE A 129 15.64 -0.88 -4.89
N ARG A 130 16.44 -1.21 -3.88
CA ARG A 130 17.75 -1.88 -4.07
C ARG A 130 17.60 -3.24 -4.74
N ARG A 131 16.54 -3.99 -4.39
CA ARG A 131 16.23 -5.28 -5.02
C ARG A 131 15.82 -5.10 -6.48
N VAL A 132 14.92 -4.17 -6.77
CA VAL A 132 14.48 -3.86 -8.13
C VAL A 132 15.66 -3.43 -9.01
N ARG A 133 16.50 -2.51 -8.53
CA ARG A 133 17.69 -2.04 -9.26
C ARG A 133 18.70 -3.15 -9.57
N ARG A 134 18.79 -4.17 -8.69
CA ARG A 134 19.63 -5.36 -8.93
C ARG A 134 19.04 -6.25 -10.02
N GLU A 135 17.72 -6.42 -10.02
CA GLU A 135 16.98 -7.21 -11.01
C GLU A 135 17.01 -6.54 -12.40
N GLU A 136 16.96 -5.20 -12.47
CA GLU A 136 17.15 -4.43 -13.72
C GLU A 136 18.55 -4.60 -14.32
N ARG A 137 19.60 -4.49 -13.49
CA ARG A 137 20.99 -4.71 -13.93
C ARG A 137 21.26 -6.14 -14.41
N ALA A 138 20.50 -7.12 -13.91
CA ALA A 138 20.56 -8.51 -14.36
C ALA A 138 19.87 -8.75 -15.72
N GLY A 139 19.39 -7.69 -16.40
CA GLY A 139 18.94 -7.74 -17.79
C GLY A 139 17.53 -8.29 -18.03
N SER A 140 16.76 -8.60 -16.99
CA SER A 140 15.45 -9.28 -17.11
C SER A 140 14.23 -8.35 -17.02
N GLY A 141 14.39 -7.04 -16.77
CA GLY A 141 13.33 -6.28 -16.08
C GLY A 141 12.66 -5.10 -16.77
N GLY A 142 13.30 -4.44 -17.75
CA GLY A 142 12.86 -3.11 -18.22
C GLY A 142 11.42 -3.05 -18.75
N ALA A 143 10.97 -4.08 -19.47
CA ALA A 143 9.65 -4.09 -20.11
C ALA A 143 8.48 -4.30 -19.11
N ALA A 144 8.69 -5.05 -18.02
CA ALA A 144 7.64 -5.37 -17.05
C ALA A 144 7.33 -4.18 -16.13
N VAL A 145 8.32 -3.34 -15.83
CA VAL A 145 8.15 -2.13 -15.00
C VAL A 145 7.19 -1.16 -15.68
N ALA A 146 7.43 -0.87 -16.96
CA ALA A 146 6.61 0.07 -17.74
C ALA A 146 5.16 -0.43 -17.90
N ALA A 147 4.95 -1.73 -18.14
CA ALA A 147 3.62 -2.32 -18.28
C ALA A 147 2.79 -2.24 -16.99
N LEU A 148 3.42 -2.35 -15.80
CA LEU A 148 2.74 -2.24 -14.51
C LEU A 148 2.23 -0.83 -14.22
N PHE A 149 3.00 0.21 -14.57
CA PHE A 149 2.59 1.60 -14.36
C PHE A 149 1.61 2.10 -15.44
N ALA A 150 1.69 1.59 -16.68
CA ALA A 150 0.74 1.89 -17.76
C ALA A 150 -0.67 1.31 -17.52
N GLY A 151 -0.79 0.24 -16.73
CA GLY A 151 -2.08 -0.36 -16.37
C GLY A 151 -2.95 0.49 -15.42
N ALA A 152 -2.41 1.57 -14.83
CA ALA A 152 -3.16 2.47 -13.95
C ALA A 152 -3.90 3.59 -14.72
N THR A 153 -3.35 4.04 -15.85
CA THR A 153 -3.95 5.13 -16.66
C THR A 153 -5.09 4.65 -17.57
N SER A 154 -5.06 3.40 -18.01
CA SER A 154 -6.08 2.83 -18.90
C SER A 154 -7.43 2.54 -18.23
N LYS A 155 -7.43 2.15 -16.94
CA LYS A 155 -8.69 1.94 -16.19
C LYS A 155 -9.38 3.25 -15.79
N ALA A 156 -8.62 4.31 -15.52
CA ALA A 156 -9.21 5.62 -15.21
C ALA A 156 -9.88 6.29 -16.42
N LYS A 157 -9.44 5.96 -17.65
CA LYS A 157 -10.01 6.52 -18.89
C LYS A 157 -11.27 5.78 -19.37
N ALA A 158 -11.51 4.55 -18.94
CA ALA A 158 -12.66 3.74 -19.36
C ALA A 158 -13.96 4.08 -18.61
N GLU A 159 -13.89 4.73 -17.44
CA GLU A 159 -15.08 5.07 -16.61
C GLU A 159 -15.55 6.53 -16.79
N MET A 160 -14.81 7.38 -17.52
CA MET A 160 -15.12 8.80 -17.75
C MET A 160 -15.48 9.09 -19.21
N GLY A 161 -16.38 8.27 -19.77
CA GLY A 161 -16.70 8.28 -21.21
C GLY A 161 -18.18 8.40 -21.55
N GLN A 162 -19.04 8.92 -20.65
CA GLN A 162 -20.43 9.29 -20.96
C GLN A 162 -20.89 10.46 -20.08
N ASN A 163 -20.50 11.68 -20.44
CA ASN A 163 -21.36 12.88 -20.40
C ASN A 163 -20.59 14.08 -20.97
N ALA A 164 -21.06 14.56 -22.11
CA ALA A 164 -20.63 15.81 -22.71
C ALA A 164 -21.23 17.00 -21.93
N GLY A 165 -20.43 18.06 -21.77
CA GLY A 165 -20.83 19.30 -21.10
C GLY A 165 -19.69 20.32 -21.12
N ASP A 166 -19.69 21.10 -22.19
CA ASP A 166 -18.87 22.26 -22.56
C ASP A 166 -18.55 23.27 -21.44
N SER A 167 -17.28 23.71 -21.35
CA SER A 167 -16.86 25.09 -21.04
C SER A 167 -15.33 25.21 -20.95
N ASP A 168 -14.78 26.10 -21.77
CA ASP A 168 -13.38 26.46 -21.93
C ASP A 168 -12.69 26.93 -20.64
N GLY A 169 -11.41 26.60 -20.50
CA GLY A 169 -10.54 27.01 -19.40
C GLY A 169 -9.07 26.68 -19.68
N GLU A 170 -8.42 27.56 -20.41
CA GLU A 170 -6.99 27.57 -20.71
C GLU A 170 -6.14 27.58 -19.43
N ILE A 171 -5.29 26.57 -19.22
CA ILE A 171 -4.08 26.68 -18.38
C ILE A 171 -2.96 25.91 -19.06
N VAL A 172 -2.09 26.66 -19.73
CA VAL A 172 -0.78 26.21 -20.19
C VAL A 172 0.14 26.22 -18.97
N VAL A 173 0.61 25.05 -18.51
CA VAL A 173 1.80 24.98 -17.63
C VAL A 173 2.88 24.27 -18.42
N GLU A 174 3.57 25.08 -19.20
CA GLU A 174 4.91 24.80 -19.70
C GLU A 174 5.82 24.69 -18.47
N MET A 175 6.40 23.52 -18.22
CA MET A 175 7.49 23.37 -17.25
C MET A 175 8.68 22.80 -18.01
N ASP A 176 9.51 23.70 -18.51
CA ASP A 176 10.79 23.41 -19.14
C ASP A 176 11.66 22.57 -18.21
N ILE A 177 12.05 21.41 -18.72
CA ILE A 177 13.15 20.61 -18.18
C ILE A 177 14.43 21.31 -18.63
N VAL A 178 15.04 22.06 -17.72
CA VAL A 178 16.43 22.52 -17.91
C VAL A 178 17.34 21.41 -17.38
N ASP A 179 17.83 20.58 -18.31
CA ASP A 179 18.98 19.70 -18.08
C ASP A 179 20.20 20.58 -17.76
N SER A 180 20.60 20.61 -16.49
CA SER A 180 21.85 21.21 -16.06
C SER A 180 22.92 20.14 -16.02
N ASP A 181 23.50 19.84 -17.18
CA ASP A 181 24.79 19.17 -17.29
C ASP A 181 25.89 20.05 -16.66
N GLY A 182 26.75 19.45 -15.85
CA GLY A 182 27.90 20.14 -15.26
C GLY A 182 28.67 19.29 -14.26
N ASP A 183 29.46 18.33 -14.78
CA ASP A 183 30.63 17.80 -14.07
C ASP A 183 31.61 18.95 -13.77
N PRO A 184 32.32 18.87 -12.64
CA PRO A 184 33.74 19.21 -12.71
C PRO A 184 34.64 18.15 -12.06
N GLU A 185 35.80 18.01 -12.68
CA GLU A 185 36.97 17.19 -12.33
C GLU A 185 37.39 17.22 -10.85
#